data_AF-A0AAE9D4P2-F1
#
_entry.id   AF-A0AAE9D4P2-F1
#
_cell.length_a   1.000
_cell.length_b   1.000
_cell.length_c   1.000
_cell.angle_alpha   90.00
_cell.angle_beta   90.00
_cell.angle_gamma   90.00
#
_symmetry.space_group_name_H-M   'P 1'
#
loop_
_entity.id
_entity.type
_entity.pdbx_description
1 polymer ?
#
loop_
_entity_poly.entity_id
_entity_poly.type
_entity_poly.pdbx_seq_one_letter_code
_entity_poly.pdbx_strand_id
1 'polypeptide(L)'
;MYLRRIESSTKEIHDIRDIKNAYIETLANDNKKKKKNSCDSTFCVVTHSKNRDIDKATYQCDRCSKIFHFLCNGVWTFDEKSKTSQAGNNVACFECSYPLSIEERLEELEISKAKLEKSLDDDQETWWQVSEERRKAEKVINDCGDSGEYRKKLDSFFKKIACENYNCSENWTGNMSRRFLRKSHIDQAIDIFPFSQKLEAIRNFLYQLEALMTSSNNEVKTDKQISEIEEKLHNLVKYLREAHPEHSVNVKLHLLTSHLLDFVKKHRSWGRVSEQGIEHAHSDFKKLNILLAPMKNPISKGYAFLDACTGANFLTDTGEDCNT
;
A
#
# COMPACT_ATOMS: atom_id res chain seq x y z
N MET A 1 9.15 -0.64 -6.23
CA MET A 1 8.41 -0.57 -7.50
C MET A 1 9.18 0.26 -8.52
N TYR A 2 9.48 1.55 -8.26
CA TYR A 2 10.23 2.43 -9.17
C TYR A 2 11.61 1.90 -9.62
N LEU A 3 12.44 1.41 -8.70
CA LEU A 3 13.76 0.85 -9.06
C LEU A 3 13.68 -0.27 -10.12
N ARG A 4 12.70 -1.17 -10.01
CA ARG A 4 12.49 -2.23 -11.01
C ARG A 4 12.04 -1.68 -12.37
N ARG A 5 11.24 -0.60 -12.38
CA ARG A 5 10.83 0.07 -13.61
C ARG A 5 12.02 0.75 -14.28
N ILE A 6 12.83 1.48 -13.52
CA ILE A 6 14.07 2.12 -13.97
C ILE A 6 15.03 1.09 -14.59
N GLU A 7 15.27 -0.02 -13.89
CA GLU A 7 16.10 -1.14 -14.39
C GLU A 7 15.54 -1.72 -15.70
N SER A 8 14.23 -1.95 -15.76
CA SER A 8 13.56 -2.48 -16.96
C SER A 8 13.68 -1.53 -18.15
N SER A 9 13.30 -0.26 -17.99
CA SER A 9 13.35 0.75 -19.05
C SER A 9 14.78 0.99 -19.53
N THR A 10 15.77 0.98 -18.62
CA THR A 10 17.19 1.10 -18.97
C THR A 10 17.64 -0.04 -19.87
N LYS A 11 17.22 -1.28 -19.56
CA LYS A 11 17.51 -2.45 -20.39
C LYS A 11 16.82 -2.34 -21.75
N GLU A 12 15.56 -1.94 -21.81
CA GLU A 12 14.82 -1.80 -23.06
C GLU A 12 15.42 -0.73 -23.98
N ILE A 13 15.89 0.39 -23.44
CA ILE A 13 16.61 1.43 -24.20
C ILE A 13 17.91 0.87 -24.78
N HIS A 14 18.63 0.05 -24.02
CA HIS A 14 19.83 -0.62 -24.50
C HIS A 14 19.50 -1.61 -25.64
N ASP A 15 18.48 -2.44 -25.46
CA ASP A 15 18.02 -3.39 -26.48
C ASP A 15 17.60 -2.67 -27.77
N ILE A 16 16.87 -1.56 -27.66
CA ILE A 16 16.47 -0.73 -28.81
C ILE A 16 17.69 -0.16 -29.55
N ARG A 17 18.72 0.29 -28.82
CA ARG A 17 19.97 0.77 -29.44
C ARG A 17 20.66 -0.33 -30.25
N ASP A 18 20.68 -1.55 -29.74
CA ASP A 18 21.27 -2.68 -30.46
C ASP A 18 20.42 -3.11 -31.66
N ILE A 19 19.09 -3.05 -31.54
CA ILE A 19 18.17 -3.30 -32.66
C ILE A 19 18.39 -2.26 -33.75
N LYS A 20 18.57 -0.98 -33.39
CA LYS A 20 18.95 0.09 -34.34
C LYS A 20 20.21 -0.27 -35.12
N ASN A 21 21.26 -0.72 -34.41
CA ASN A 21 22.51 -1.13 -35.04
C ASN A 21 22.28 -2.30 -36.01
N ALA A 22 21.42 -3.27 -35.66
CA ALA A 22 21.07 -4.37 -36.55
C ALA A 22 20.32 -3.92 -37.82
N TYR A 23 19.42 -2.93 -37.72
CA TYR A 23 18.79 -2.31 -38.88
C TYR A 23 19.81 -1.56 -39.76
N ILE A 24 20.72 -0.78 -39.17
CA ILE A 24 21.78 -0.08 -39.92
C ILE A 24 22.69 -1.07 -40.65
N GLU A 25 23.10 -2.16 -40.00
CA GLU A 25 23.91 -3.21 -40.63
C GLU A 25 23.16 -3.91 -41.76
N THR A 26 21.84 -4.06 -41.65
CA THR A 26 21.00 -4.65 -42.70
C THR A 26 20.93 -3.74 -43.93
N LEU A 27 20.77 -2.42 -43.71
CA LEU A 27 20.79 -1.41 -44.77
C LEU A 27 22.14 -1.38 -45.51
N ALA A 28 23.26 -1.53 -44.79
CA ALA A 28 24.60 -1.51 -45.38
C ALA A 28 24.95 -2.79 -46.19
N ASN A 29 24.26 -3.91 -45.96
CA ASN A 29 24.61 -5.23 -46.50
C ASN A 29 23.63 -5.71 -47.59
N ASP A 30 23.11 -4.79 -48.41
CA ASP A 30 21.95 -4.87 -49.31
C ASP A 30 21.92 -5.98 -50.40
N ASN A 31 22.67 -7.09 -50.24
CA ASN A 31 22.87 -8.08 -51.30
C ASN A 31 23.03 -9.56 -50.89
N LYS A 32 22.61 -9.99 -49.69
CA LYS A 32 22.60 -11.44 -49.36
C LYS A 32 21.20 -11.99 -49.12
N LYS A 33 20.75 -12.82 -50.08
CA LYS A 33 19.51 -13.60 -50.08
C LYS A 33 19.17 -14.19 -48.69
N LYS A 34 17.91 -13.99 -48.30
CA LYS A 34 17.25 -14.51 -47.10
C LYS A 34 17.58 -15.99 -46.85
N LYS A 35 18.31 -16.32 -45.77
CA LYS A 35 18.12 -17.62 -45.12
C LYS A 35 16.79 -17.56 -44.36
N LYS A 36 15.69 -17.83 -45.08
CA LYS A 36 14.39 -18.15 -44.48
C LYS A 36 14.60 -19.36 -43.59
N ASN A 37 14.03 -19.34 -42.38
CA ASN A 37 13.43 -20.53 -41.78
C ASN A 37 12.42 -20.18 -40.67
N SER A 38 12.36 -18.93 -40.14
CA SER A 38 11.40 -18.60 -39.05
C SER A 38 10.75 -17.20 -39.07
N CYS A 39 11.14 -16.26 -39.94
CA CYS A 39 10.62 -14.88 -39.92
C CYS A 39 10.21 -14.39 -41.31
N ASP A 40 9.00 -13.85 -41.38
CA ASP A 40 8.34 -13.36 -42.60
C ASP A 40 8.57 -11.86 -42.84
N SER A 41 9.34 -11.17 -41.99
CA SER A 41 9.63 -9.74 -42.15
C SER A 41 10.34 -9.45 -43.47
N THR A 42 9.96 -8.35 -44.12
CA THR A 42 10.63 -7.86 -45.31
C THR A 42 12.10 -7.56 -45.02
N PHE A 43 12.38 -6.99 -43.84
CA PHE A 43 13.71 -6.71 -43.30
C PHE A 43 13.96 -7.51 -42.01
N CYS A 44 14.45 -8.75 -42.15
CA CYS A 44 14.79 -9.58 -41.00
C CYS A 44 16.21 -9.25 -40.51
N VAL A 45 16.32 -8.67 -39.32
CA VAL A 45 17.61 -8.18 -38.76
C VAL A 45 18.22 -9.11 -37.69
N VAL A 46 17.63 -10.29 -37.47
CA VAL A 46 18.04 -11.23 -36.41
C VAL A 46 19.49 -11.70 -36.54
N THR A 47 19.98 -11.84 -37.78
CA THR A 47 21.36 -12.28 -38.08
C THR A 47 22.39 -11.16 -37.89
N HIS A 48 21.93 -9.91 -37.91
CA HIS A 48 22.74 -8.71 -37.65
C HIS A 48 22.71 -8.31 -36.16
N SER A 49 21.80 -8.91 -35.38
CA SER A 49 21.78 -8.78 -33.91
C SER A 49 22.92 -9.60 -33.28
N LYS A 50 24.04 -8.93 -33.03
CA LYS A 50 25.26 -9.50 -32.41
C LYS A 50 25.14 -9.72 -30.91
N ASN A 51 24.28 -8.95 -30.23
CA ASN A 51 24.03 -9.13 -28.82
C ASN A 51 23.26 -10.45 -28.58
N ARG A 52 23.76 -11.26 -27.62
CA ARG A 52 23.17 -12.55 -27.25
C ARG A 52 21.97 -12.40 -26.32
N ASP A 53 21.90 -11.29 -25.58
CA ASP A 53 20.88 -11.04 -24.56
C ASP A 53 19.60 -10.44 -25.15
N ILE A 54 19.63 -10.02 -26.43
CA ILE A 54 18.45 -9.56 -27.14
C ILE A 54 17.52 -10.74 -27.36
N ASP A 55 16.26 -10.48 -27.06
CA ASP A 55 15.16 -11.41 -27.28
C ASP A 55 14.92 -11.65 -28.77
N LYS A 56 15.31 -12.85 -29.23
CA LYS A 56 15.13 -13.32 -30.61
C LYS A 56 13.87 -14.16 -30.77
N ALA A 57 12.96 -14.14 -29.80
CA ALA A 57 11.69 -14.84 -29.91
C ALA A 57 10.81 -14.27 -31.03
N THR A 58 9.86 -15.11 -31.45
CA THR A 58 8.91 -14.80 -32.51
C THR A 58 7.49 -14.72 -31.97
N TYR A 59 6.65 -13.94 -32.64
CA TYR A 59 5.21 -13.92 -32.45
C TYR A 59 4.48 -14.07 -33.78
N GLN A 60 3.21 -14.46 -33.73
CA GLN A 60 2.33 -14.51 -34.89
C GLN A 60 1.45 -13.25 -34.91
N CYS A 61 1.35 -12.57 -36.05
CA CYS A 61 0.48 -11.41 -36.18
C CYS A 61 -0.98 -11.82 -36.37
N ASP A 62 -1.89 -11.29 -35.56
CA ASP A 62 -3.33 -11.60 -35.62
C ASP A 62 -4.00 -11.17 -36.93
N ARG A 63 -3.43 -10.19 -37.66
CA ARG A 63 -4.01 -9.66 -38.91
C ARG A 63 -3.62 -10.44 -40.17
N CYS A 64 -2.33 -10.76 -40.32
CA CYS A 64 -1.82 -11.44 -41.52
C CYS A 64 -1.37 -12.89 -41.27
N SER A 65 -1.45 -13.37 -40.03
CA SER A 65 -1.07 -14.72 -39.59
C SER A 65 0.39 -15.11 -39.86
N LYS A 66 1.23 -14.17 -40.29
CA LYS A 66 2.67 -14.33 -40.51
C LYS A 66 3.45 -14.30 -39.20
N ILE A 67 4.62 -14.92 -39.19
CA ILE A 67 5.48 -15.07 -38.02
C ILE A 67 6.65 -14.09 -38.10
N PHE A 68 6.91 -13.34 -37.03
CA PHE A 68 7.95 -12.33 -36.99
C PHE A 68 8.77 -12.42 -35.72
N HIS A 69 10.08 -12.16 -35.80
CA HIS A 69 10.84 -11.85 -34.58
C HIS A 69 10.35 -10.52 -34.01
N PHE A 70 10.29 -10.39 -32.69
CA PHE A 70 9.92 -9.15 -32.00
C PHE A 70 10.69 -7.93 -32.52
N LEU A 71 12.01 -8.04 -32.54
CA LEU A 71 12.94 -7.01 -33.02
C LEU A 71 12.75 -6.61 -34.49
N CYS A 72 12.19 -7.49 -35.33
CA CYS A 72 11.99 -7.23 -36.76
C CYS A 72 10.71 -6.44 -37.07
N ASN A 73 9.84 -6.22 -36.07
CA ASN A 73 8.47 -5.83 -36.32
C ASN A 73 7.81 -4.96 -35.23
N GLY A 74 8.58 -4.03 -34.65
CA GLY A 74 8.02 -2.99 -33.78
C GLY A 74 7.55 -3.45 -32.40
N VAL A 75 8.01 -4.63 -31.95
CA VAL A 75 7.71 -5.16 -30.62
C VAL A 75 9.00 -5.14 -29.82
N TRP A 76 9.22 -4.08 -29.04
CA TRP A 76 10.52 -3.82 -28.41
C TRP A 76 10.44 -3.88 -26.88
N THR A 77 9.34 -3.41 -26.31
CA THR A 77 9.12 -3.37 -24.87
C THR A 77 8.48 -4.65 -24.35
N PHE A 78 8.62 -4.89 -23.05
CA PHE A 78 7.97 -5.97 -22.33
C PHE A 78 6.44 -5.91 -22.48
N ASP A 79 5.85 -4.72 -22.37
CA ASP A 79 4.40 -4.53 -22.49
C ASP A 79 3.90 -4.90 -23.89
N GLU A 80 4.64 -4.53 -24.94
CA GLU A 80 4.31 -4.92 -26.31
C GLU A 80 4.42 -6.43 -26.50
N LYS A 81 5.50 -7.05 -26.00
CA LYS A 81 5.67 -8.52 -26.05
C LYS A 81 4.55 -9.24 -25.32
N SER A 82 4.18 -8.77 -24.12
CA SER A 82 3.07 -9.34 -23.35
C SER A 82 1.75 -9.25 -24.11
N LYS A 83 1.48 -8.11 -24.78
CA LYS A 83 0.28 -7.94 -25.62
C LYS A 83 0.23 -8.94 -26.77
N THR A 84 1.35 -9.27 -27.42
CA THR A 84 1.36 -10.25 -28.53
C THR A 84 0.94 -11.67 -28.12
N SER A 85 0.95 -11.99 -26.82
CA SER A 85 0.53 -13.31 -26.32
C SER A 85 -0.98 -13.38 -26.02
N GLN A 86 -1.72 -12.28 -26.18
CA GLN A 86 -3.15 -12.20 -25.89
C GLN A 86 -3.97 -12.43 -27.16
N ALA A 87 -5.11 -13.13 -27.06
CA ALA A 87 -5.99 -13.34 -28.21
C ALA A 87 -6.70 -12.04 -28.60
N GLY A 88 -6.69 -11.68 -29.90
CA GLY A 88 -7.25 -10.42 -30.39
C GLY A 88 -6.34 -9.23 -30.08
N ASN A 89 -5.03 -9.47 -30.02
CA ASN A 89 -4.06 -8.41 -29.82
C ASN A 89 -4.04 -7.54 -31.09
N ASN A 90 -4.41 -6.27 -30.96
CA ASN A 90 -4.39 -5.32 -32.06
C ASN A 90 -2.96 -4.85 -32.40
N VAL A 91 -1.93 -5.69 -32.16
CA VAL A 91 -0.53 -5.36 -32.45
C VAL A 91 -0.36 -5.35 -33.96
N ALA A 92 -0.27 -4.14 -34.52
CA ALA A 92 -0.09 -3.94 -35.93
C ALA A 92 1.36 -4.21 -36.30
N CYS A 93 1.58 -5.22 -37.13
CA CYS A 93 2.90 -5.49 -37.67
C CYS A 93 3.19 -4.53 -38.83
N PHE A 94 4.44 -4.15 -39.03
CA PHE A 94 5.00 -3.35 -40.12
C PHE A 94 4.72 -3.89 -41.53
N GLU A 95 4.25 -5.13 -41.66
CA GLU A 95 3.80 -5.67 -42.95
C GLU A 95 2.28 -5.47 -43.17
N CYS A 96 1.51 -5.17 -42.12
CA CYS A 96 0.08 -4.87 -42.18
C CYS A 96 -0.22 -3.37 -42.19
N SER A 97 0.74 -2.55 -41.76
CA SER A 97 0.64 -1.09 -41.68
C SER A 97 2.02 -0.46 -41.75
N TYR A 98 2.08 0.86 -41.95
CA TYR A 98 3.30 1.66 -41.78
C TYR A 98 4.08 1.24 -40.51
N PRO A 99 5.43 1.25 -40.51
CA PRO A 99 6.40 1.60 -41.57
C PRO A 99 6.76 0.48 -42.60
N LEU A 100 6.92 0.85 -43.87
CA LEU A 100 7.17 -0.06 -45.00
C LEU A 100 8.63 -0.10 -45.47
N SER A 101 9.42 0.96 -45.24
CA SER A 101 10.86 0.99 -45.53
C SER A 101 11.73 0.74 -44.28
N ILE A 102 13.03 0.51 -44.48
CA ILE A 102 13.96 0.34 -43.37
C ILE A 102 14.26 1.68 -42.69
N GLU A 103 14.25 2.79 -43.43
CA GLU A 103 14.40 4.15 -42.91
C GLU A 103 13.21 4.53 -42.03
N GLU A 104 11.98 4.24 -42.47
CA GLU A 104 10.77 4.48 -41.68
C GLU A 104 10.73 3.62 -40.41
N ARG A 105 11.23 2.37 -40.47
CA ARG A 105 11.39 1.50 -39.29
C ARG A 105 12.41 2.07 -38.30
N LEU A 106 13.49 2.66 -38.79
CA LEU A 106 14.48 3.35 -37.96
C LEU A 106 13.87 4.60 -37.29
N GLU A 107 13.00 5.33 -37.99
CA GLU A 107 12.28 6.48 -37.42
C GLU A 107 11.32 6.06 -36.29
N GLU A 108 10.49 5.02 -36.51
CA GLU A 108 9.59 4.50 -35.48
C GLU A 108 10.37 4.00 -34.24
N LEU A 109 11.55 3.42 -34.47
CA LEU A 109 12.44 2.96 -33.41
C LEU A 109 12.98 4.12 -32.57
N GLU A 110 13.35 5.25 -33.19
CA GLU A 110 13.73 6.46 -32.46
C GLU A 110 12.53 7.08 -31.70
N ILE A 111 11.33 7.07 -32.28
CA ILE A 111 10.11 7.53 -31.59
C ILE A 111 9.86 6.68 -30.34
N SER A 112 9.95 5.36 -30.44
CA SER A 112 9.78 4.47 -29.28
C SER A 112 10.88 4.67 -28.25
N LYS A 113 12.13 4.86 -28.69
CA LYS A 113 13.25 5.16 -27.81
C LYS A 113 13.01 6.44 -27.02
N ALA A 114 12.60 7.52 -27.69
CA ALA A 114 12.33 8.81 -27.05
C ALA A 114 11.17 8.72 -26.03
N LYS A 115 10.14 7.92 -26.32
CA LYS A 115 9.04 7.65 -25.36
C LYS A 115 9.55 6.95 -24.10
N LEU A 116 10.42 5.95 -24.25
CA LEU A 116 11.01 5.23 -23.12
C LEU A 116 11.99 6.08 -22.33
N GLU A 117 12.83 6.88 -22.99
CA GLU A 117 13.75 7.83 -22.34
C GLU A 117 12.96 8.84 -21.49
N LYS A 118 11.86 9.39 -22.03
CA LYS A 118 10.97 10.26 -21.26
C LYS A 118 10.34 9.54 -20.05
N SER A 119 9.84 8.32 -20.23
CA SER A 119 9.26 7.55 -19.13
C SER A 119 10.30 7.20 -18.05
N LEU A 120 11.56 6.99 -18.45
CA LEU A 120 12.66 6.72 -17.54
C LEU A 120 12.99 7.98 -16.71
N ASP A 121 13.03 9.15 -17.35
CA ASP A 121 13.24 10.43 -16.66
C ASP A 121 12.14 10.70 -15.63
N ASP A 122 10.87 10.50 -16.01
CA ASP A 122 9.71 10.66 -15.11
C ASP A 122 9.78 9.69 -13.91
N ASP A 123 10.16 8.43 -14.14
CA ASP A 123 10.33 7.43 -13.08
C ASP A 123 11.54 7.75 -12.17
N GLN A 124 12.63 8.27 -12.74
CA GLN A 124 13.83 8.67 -12.00
C GLN A 124 13.56 9.90 -11.12
N GLU A 125 12.83 10.89 -11.64
CA GLU A 125 12.40 12.06 -10.87
C GLU A 125 11.47 11.65 -9.73
N THR A 126 10.47 10.80 -10.01
CA THR A 126 9.56 10.29 -8.98
C THR A 126 10.33 9.50 -7.91
N TRP A 127 11.26 8.63 -8.32
CA TRP A 127 12.09 7.89 -7.38
C TRP A 127 12.96 8.81 -6.54
N TRP A 128 13.52 9.87 -7.13
CA TRP A 128 14.30 10.87 -6.41
C TRP A 128 13.44 11.60 -5.38
N GLN A 129 12.25 12.07 -5.75
CA GLN A 129 11.31 12.73 -4.84
C GLN A 129 10.95 11.82 -3.67
N VAL A 130 10.53 10.59 -3.95
CA VAL A 130 10.18 9.60 -2.91
C VAL A 130 11.38 9.25 -2.03
N SER A 131 12.57 9.11 -2.62
CA SER A 131 13.78 8.80 -1.87
C SER A 131 14.23 9.97 -1.00
N GLU A 132 14.07 11.20 -1.47
CA GLU A 132 14.38 12.41 -0.71
C GLU A 132 13.36 12.65 0.40
N GLU A 133 12.06 12.43 0.16
CA GLU A 133 11.04 12.43 1.21
C GLU A 133 11.32 11.33 2.24
N ARG A 134 11.63 10.12 1.79
CA ARG A 134 12.03 9.03 2.68
C ARG A 134 13.27 9.41 3.46
N ARG A 135 14.29 9.99 2.84
CA ARG A 135 15.51 10.44 3.51
C ARG A 135 15.21 11.57 4.50
N LYS A 136 14.32 12.51 4.19
CA LYS A 136 13.89 13.56 5.12
C LYS A 136 13.13 12.97 6.31
N ALA A 137 12.22 12.02 6.06
CA ALA A 137 11.48 11.31 7.10
C ALA A 137 12.41 10.44 7.95
N GLU A 138 13.28 9.66 7.33
CA GLU A 138 14.36 8.88 7.96
C GLU A 138 15.32 9.79 8.70
N LYS A 139 15.59 11.01 8.22
CA LYS A 139 16.38 11.98 8.96
C LYS A 139 15.64 12.40 10.23
N VAL A 140 14.35 12.72 10.15
CA VAL A 140 13.51 13.01 11.32
C VAL A 140 13.43 11.82 12.29
N ILE A 141 13.46 10.58 11.78
CA ILE A 141 13.33 9.35 12.57
C ILE A 141 14.68 8.87 13.14
N ASN A 142 15.77 8.96 12.38
CA ASN A 142 17.08 8.34 12.65
C ASN A 142 18.18 9.38 12.93
N ASP A 143 18.23 10.51 12.23
CA ASP A 143 19.25 11.55 12.38
C ASP A 143 18.71 12.74 13.19
N CYS A 144 19.01 12.70 14.48
CA CYS A 144 18.87 13.78 15.44
C CYS A 144 19.53 15.11 14.96
N GLY A 145 18.90 15.84 14.05
CA GLY A 145 19.20 17.25 13.78
C GLY A 145 18.40 18.10 14.76
N ASP A 146 19.01 18.51 15.87
CA ASP A 146 18.45 19.28 17.02
C ASP A 146 17.15 18.72 17.66
N SER A 147 16.56 17.69 17.07
CA SER A 147 15.39 16.94 17.48
C SER A 147 15.71 15.91 18.56
N GLY A 148 16.99 15.70 18.88
CA GLY A 148 17.38 14.85 20.01
C GLY A 148 16.74 15.31 21.32
N GLU A 149 16.61 16.62 21.55
CA GLU A 149 15.98 17.12 22.76
C GLU A 149 14.47 16.86 22.79
N TYR A 150 13.73 17.23 21.73
CA TYR A 150 12.28 17.01 21.66
C TYR A 150 11.91 15.53 21.61
N ARG A 151 12.67 14.73 20.87
CA ARG A 151 12.51 13.27 20.84
C ARG A 151 12.79 12.66 22.21
N LYS A 152 13.89 13.03 22.88
CA LYS A 152 14.17 12.57 24.26
C LYS A 152 13.09 13.00 25.23
N LYS A 153 12.57 14.24 25.11
CA LYS A 153 11.44 14.72 25.92
C LYS A 153 10.19 13.89 25.67
N LEU A 154 9.87 13.60 24.41
CA LEU A 154 8.70 12.81 24.02
C LEU A 154 8.84 11.33 24.44
N ASP A 155 10.00 10.73 24.25
CA ASP A 155 10.30 9.37 24.70
C ASP A 155 10.27 9.27 26.23
N SER A 156 10.84 10.26 26.93
CA SER A 156 10.77 10.37 28.39
C SER A 156 9.34 10.52 28.88
N PHE A 157 8.52 11.32 28.18
CA PHE A 157 7.10 11.45 28.45
C PHE A 157 6.36 10.12 28.25
N PHE A 158 6.54 9.46 27.11
CA PHE A 158 5.90 8.16 26.85
C PHE A 158 6.32 7.09 27.86
N LYS A 159 7.58 7.09 28.28
CA LYS A 159 8.09 6.26 29.38
C LYS A 159 7.45 6.56 30.71
N LYS A 160 7.34 7.83 31.07
CA LYS A 160 6.67 8.28 32.30
C LYS A 160 5.21 7.82 32.36
N ILE A 161 4.51 7.84 31.23
CA ILE A 161 3.13 7.34 31.15
C ILE A 161 3.05 5.85 30.79
N ALA A 162 4.16 5.10 30.79
CA ALA A 162 4.22 3.67 30.43
C ALA A 162 3.48 3.34 29.10
N CYS A 163 3.66 4.21 28.11
CA CYS A 163 3.24 4.05 26.72
C CYS A 163 4.47 3.97 25.78
N GLU A 164 5.58 3.43 26.29
CA GLU A 164 6.78 3.14 25.50
C GLU A 164 6.44 2.24 24.32
N ASN A 165 6.80 2.66 23.11
CA ASN A 165 6.71 1.83 21.91
C ASN A 165 8.06 1.84 21.20
N TYR A 166 9.00 1.07 21.75
CA TYR A 166 10.39 0.98 21.26
C TYR A 166 10.50 0.22 19.94
N ASN A 167 9.51 -0.62 19.64
CA ASN A 167 9.44 -1.35 18.39
C ASN A 167 8.40 -0.64 17.53
N CYS A 168 8.84 0.21 16.60
CA CYS A 168 7.99 0.93 15.62
C CYS A 168 7.07 0.02 14.77
N SER A 169 7.03 -1.28 15.04
CA SER A 169 6.22 -2.34 14.44
C SER A 169 5.03 -2.81 15.29
N GLU A 170 4.97 -2.52 16.60
CA GLU A 170 3.84 -2.92 17.44
C GLU A 170 2.85 -1.76 17.61
N ASN A 171 1.56 -2.03 17.38
CA ASN A 171 0.52 -1.03 17.64
C ASN A 171 0.35 -0.84 19.14
N TRP A 172 0.02 0.38 19.59
CA TRP A 172 -0.39 0.61 20.97
C TRP A 172 -1.57 -0.27 21.35
N THR A 173 -1.53 -0.86 22.56
CA THR A 173 -2.68 -1.58 23.12
C THR A 173 -3.79 -0.61 23.50
N GLY A 174 -5.03 -1.10 23.63
CA GLY A 174 -6.16 -0.26 24.04
C GLY A 174 -5.93 0.46 25.38
N ASN A 175 -5.18 -0.14 26.31
CA ASN A 175 -4.82 0.50 27.58
C ASN A 175 -3.82 1.64 27.41
N MET A 176 -2.84 1.48 26.51
CA MET A 176 -1.90 2.55 26.18
C MET A 176 -2.63 3.72 25.50
N SER A 177 -3.50 3.42 24.52
CA SER A 177 -4.33 4.44 23.85
C SER A 177 -5.19 5.22 24.83
N ARG A 178 -5.91 4.54 25.75
CA ARG A 178 -6.72 5.18 26.79
C ARG A 178 -5.90 6.06 27.72
N ARG A 179 -4.68 5.65 28.04
CA ARG A 179 -3.81 6.41 28.93
C ARG A 179 -3.28 7.65 28.22
N PHE A 180 -2.79 7.54 26.99
CA PHE A 180 -2.30 8.68 26.22
C PHE A 180 -3.40 9.71 25.95
N LEU A 181 -4.60 9.27 25.54
CA LEU A 181 -5.67 10.17 25.10
C LEU A 181 -6.30 11.02 26.22
N ARG A 182 -5.78 11.02 27.45
CA ARG A 182 -6.25 11.96 28.48
C ARG A 182 -5.82 13.38 28.14
N LYS A 183 -6.70 14.38 28.30
CA LYS A 183 -6.34 15.79 28.00
C LYS A 183 -5.00 16.23 28.60
N SER A 184 -4.77 15.94 29.88
CA SER A 184 -3.52 16.31 30.57
C SER A 184 -2.26 15.67 29.97
N HIS A 185 -2.38 14.51 29.33
CA HIS A 185 -1.29 13.83 28.65
C HIS A 185 -1.12 14.33 27.22
N ILE A 186 -2.22 14.61 26.53
CA ILE A 186 -2.21 15.31 25.23
C ILE A 186 -1.49 16.64 25.39
N ASP A 187 -1.82 17.42 26.42
CA ASP A 187 -1.21 18.73 26.65
C ASP A 187 0.28 18.62 26.90
N GLN A 188 0.70 17.75 27.82
CA GLN A 188 2.11 17.49 28.08
C GLN A 188 2.87 17.05 26.82
N ALA A 189 2.25 16.27 25.93
CA ALA A 189 2.90 15.83 24.69
C ALA A 189 3.03 16.96 23.67
N ILE A 190 1.97 17.78 23.53
CA ILE A 190 1.94 18.90 22.59
C ILE A 190 2.91 20.01 23.03
N ASP A 191 2.94 20.32 24.34
CA ASP A 191 3.75 21.39 24.92
C ASP A 191 5.27 21.12 24.84
N ILE A 192 5.67 19.90 24.48
CA ILE A 192 7.07 19.59 24.15
C ILE A 192 7.50 20.37 22.91
N PHE A 193 6.60 20.62 21.96
CA PHE A 193 6.91 21.24 20.68
C PHE A 193 6.61 22.74 20.70
N PRO A 194 7.34 23.55 19.89
CA PRO A 194 7.02 24.97 19.76
C PRO A 194 5.62 25.17 19.16
N PHE A 195 4.93 26.20 19.64
CA PHE A 195 3.58 26.52 19.20
C PHE A 195 3.50 26.70 17.67
N SER A 196 2.46 26.12 17.07
CA SER A 196 2.02 26.42 15.71
C SER A 196 0.52 26.18 15.58
N GLN A 197 -0.11 26.84 14.61
CA GLN A 197 -1.55 26.64 14.34
C GLN A 197 -1.87 25.17 13.99
N LYS A 198 -0.99 24.50 13.25
CA LYS A 198 -1.13 23.07 12.94
C LYS A 198 -1.08 22.20 14.20
N LEU A 199 -0.15 22.50 15.10
CA LEU A 199 -0.02 21.77 16.36
C LEU A 199 -1.25 21.97 17.25
N GLU A 200 -1.83 23.17 17.25
CA GLU A 200 -3.07 23.44 17.97
C GLU A 200 -4.28 22.70 17.34
N ALA A 201 -4.32 22.58 16.01
CA ALA A 201 -5.30 21.72 15.34
C ALA A 201 -5.12 20.24 15.74
N ILE A 202 -3.87 19.75 15.87
CA ILE A 202 -3.59 18.39 16.38
C ILE A 202 -4.09 18.23 17.82
N ARG A 203 -3.85 19.21 18.71
CA ARG A 203 -4.35 19.18 20.10
C ARG A 203 -5.87 19.02 20.12
N ASN A 204 -6.57 19.86 19.35
CA ASN A 204 -8.03 19.85 19.31
C ASN A 204 -8.61 18.59 18.66
N PHE A 205 -7.93 18.04 17.65
CA PHE A 205 -8.22 16.73 17.07
C PHE A 205 -8.12 15.62 18.13
N LEU A 206 -7.03 15.58 18.91
CA LEU A 206 -6.82 14.59 19.97
C LEU A 206 -7.87 14.69 21.09
N TYR A 207 -8.30 15.90 21.43
CA TYR A 207 -9.42 16.10 22.37
C TYR A 207 -10.75 15.53 21.86
N GLN A 208 -11.04 15.64 20.56
CA GLN A 208 -12.23 15.01 20.00
C GLN A 208 -12.11 13.48 20.07
N LEU A 209 -10.93 12.92 19.79
CA LEU A 209 -10.69 11.48 19.93
C LEU A 209 -10.86 10.98 21.37
N GLU A 210 -10.38 11.73 22.37
CA GLU A 210 -10.62 11.40 23.79
C GLU A 210 -12.12 11.32 24.10
N ALA A 211 -12.88 12.36 23.73
CA ALA A 211 -14.31 12.44 24.03
C ALA A 211 -15.08 11.30 23.35
N LEU A 212 -14.73 10.99 22.10
CA LEU A 212 -15.29 9.87 21.35
C LEU A 212 -14.94 8.53 21.99
N MET A 213 -13.67 8.29 22.35
CA MET A 213 -13.24 7.08 23.05
C MET A 213 -13.96 6.91 24.40
N THR A 214 -14.20 8.00 25.12
CA THR A 214 -14.98 7.95 26.38
C THR A 214 -16.44 7.57 26.13
N SER A 215 -16.98 7.97 24.98
CA SER A 215 -18.34 7.65 24.55
C SER A 215 -18.50 6.22 24.02
N SER A 216 -17.42 5.51 23.71
CA SER A 216 -17.44 4.17 23.11
C SER A 216 -17.69 3.03 24.14
N ASN A 217 -18.59 3.26 25.10
CA ASN A 217 -18.97 2.31 26.14
C ASN A 217 -20.21 1.47 25.73
N ASN A 218 -20.63 0.55 26.61
CA ASN A 218 -21.75 -0.38 26.36
C ASN A 218 -23.13 0.19 26.71
N GLU A 219 -23.22 1.45 27.14
CA GLU A 219 -24.49 2.08 27.51
C GLU A 219 -25.36 2.33 26.27
N VAL A 220 -26.67 2.33 26.47
CA VAL A 220 -27.63 2.82 25.48
C VAL A 220 -27.50 4.34 25.39
N LYS A 221 -27.30 4.85 24.19
CA LYS A 221 -27.09 6.28 23.92
C LYS A 221 -28.43 7.00 23.76
N THR A 222 -28.63 8.00 24.60
CA THR A 222 -29.73 8.95 24.47
C THR A 222 -29.57 9.81 23.22
N ASP A 223 -30.66 10.40 22.70
CA ASP A 223 -30.58 11.31 21.54
C ASP A 223 -29.60 12.47 21.79
N LYS A 224 -29.54 12.98 23.02
CA LYS A 224 -28.58 14.02 23.41
C LYS A 224 -27.13 13.54 23.24
N GLN A 225 -26.81 12.35 23.73
CA GLN A 225 -25.46 11.78 23.59
C GLN A 225 -25.11 11.49 22.12
N ILE A 226 -26.08 11.11 21.29
CA ILE A 226 -25.87 10.90 19.85
C ILE A 226 -25.56 12.24 19.17
N SER A 227 -26.29 13.31 19.50
CA SER A 227 -25.99 14.65 19.00
C SER A 227 -24.60 15.14 19.45
N GLU A 228 -24.21 14.85 20.69
CA GLU A 228 -22.85 15.15 21.17
C GLU A 228 -21.79 14.39 20.36
N ILE A 229 -22.00 13.10 20.08
CA ILE A 229 -21.10 12.30 19.22
C ILE A 229 -21.00 12.91 17.81
N GLU A 230 -22.13 13.32 17.21
CA GLU A 230 -22.19 13.96 15.89
C GLU A 230 -21.35 15.25 15.86
N GLU A 231 -21.50 16.10 16.88
CA GLU A 231 -20.71 17.32 17.03
C GLU A 231 -19.20 17.02 17.14
N LYS A 232 -18.82 16.02 17.95
CA LYS A 232 -17.40 15.63 18.09
C LYS A 232 -16.83 15.06 16.80
N LEU A 233 -17.59 14.29 16.03
CA LEU A 233 -17.17 13.80 14.71
C LEU A 233 -16.96 14.95 13.72
N HIS A 234 -17.87 15.92 13.68
CA HIS A 234 -17.74 17.09 12.80
C HIS A 234 -16.47 17.89 13.14
N ASN A 235 -16.25 18.17 14.43
CA ASN A 235 -15.07 18.86 14.90
C ASN A 235 -13.78 18.06 14.63
N LEU A 236 -13.81 16.73 14.79
CA LEU A 236 -12.69 15.85 14.49
C LEU A 236 -12.24 15.99 13.03
N VAL A 237 -13.20 15.97 12.09
CA VAL A 237 -12.92 16.13 10.65
C VAL A 237 -12.38 17.52 10.34
N LYS A 238 -12.96 18.57 10.94
CA LYS A 238 -12.47 19.95 10.79
C LYS A 238 -11.00 20.06 11.19
N TYR A 239 -10.65 19.65 12.40
CA TYR A 239 -9.28 19.76 12.91
C TYR A 239 -8.29 18.84 12.16
N LEU A 240 -8.74 17.68 11.68
CA LEU A 240 -7.92 16.81 10.84
C LEU A 240 -7.51 17.50 9.54
N ARG A 241 -8.45 18.19 8.86
CA ARG A 241 -8.18 18.94 7.63
C ARG A 241 -7.26 20.15 7.86
N GLU A 242 -7.39 20.82 9.01
CA GLU A 242 -6.52 21.93 9.39
C GLU A 242 -5.09 21.45 9.70
N ALA A 243 -4.94 20.31 10.39
CA ALA A 243 -3.63 19.73 10.73
C ALA A 243 -2.93 19.09 9.52
N HIS A 244 -3.68 18.40 8.67
CA HIS A 244 -3.18 17.54 7.59
C HIS A 244 -4.00 17.68 6.29
N PRO A 245 -3.97 18.85 5.62
CA PRO A 245 -4.82 19.13 4.45
C PRO A 245 -4.54 18.22 3.24
N GLU A 246 -3.29 17.80 3.06
CA GLU A 246 -2.85 17.02 1.89
C GLU A 246 -2.85 15.49 2.13
N HIS A 247 -3.20 15.03 3.35
CA HIS A 247 -3.11 13.61 3.68
C HIS A 247 -4.41 12.85 3.38
N SER A 248 -4.28 11.67 2.80
CA SER A 248 -5.37 10.70 2.69
C SER A 248 -5.75 10.13 4.06
N VAL A 249 -7.02 9.80 4.24
CA VAL A 249 -7.56 9.20 5.47
C VAL A 249 -7.44 7.67 5.41
N ASN A 250 -6.98 7.04 6.49
CA ASN A 250 -6.96 5.58 6.57
C ASN A 250 -8.38 4.98 6.75
N VAL A 251 -8.55 3.70 6.45
CA VAL A 251 -9.86 3.02 6.52
C VAL A 251 -10.51 3.16 7.90
N LYS A 252 -9.76 3.02 9.00
CA LYS A 252 -10.31 3.11 10.36
C LYS A 252 -10.84 4.51 10.68
N LEU A 253 -10.11 5.54 10.27
CA LEU A 253 -10.51 6.93 10.46
C LEU A 253 -11.68 7.31 9.54
N HIS A 254 -11.77 6.73 8.34
CA HIS A 254 -12.94 6.83 7.47
C HIS A 254 -14.18 6.19 8.11
N LEU A 255 -14.07 4.96 8.62
CA LEU A 255 -15.15 4.29 9.35
C LEU A 255 -15.65 5.11 10.53
N LEU A 256 -14.72 5.65 11.34
CA LEU A 256 -15.05 6.51 12.46
C LEU A 256 -15.81 7.77 12.04
N THR A 257 -15.31 8.49 11.03
CA THR A 257 -15.83 9.80 10.64
C THR A 257 -17.08 9.75 9.78
N SER A 258 -17.27 8.69 9.00
CA SER A 258 -18.34 8.61 7.99
C SER A 258 -19.47 7.65 8.36
N HIS A 259 -19.20 6.61 9.16
CA HIS A 259 -20.15 5.53 9.39
C HIS A 259 -20.57 5.36 10.86
N LEU A 260 -19.80 5.91 11.80
CA LEU A 260 -20.11 5.74 13.23
C LEU A 260 -21.49 6.30 13.59
N LEU A 261 -21.85 7.47 13.07
CA LEU A 261 -23.09 8.14 13.45
C LEU A 261 -24.32 7.31 13.07
N ASP A 262 -24.36 6.79 11.84
CA ASP A 262 -25.43 5.92 11.35
C ASP A 262 -25.51 4.64 12.19
N PHE A 263 -24.35 4.07 12.52
CA PHE A 263 -24.26 2.91 13.38
C PHE A 263 -24.87 3.17 14.76
N VAL A 264 -24.48 4.25 15.45
CA VAL A 264 -24.99 4.57 16.79
C VAL A 264 -26.47 4.99 16.75
N LYS A 265 -26.93 5.68 15.70
CA LYS A 265 -28.36 6.00 15.50
C LYS A 265 -29.21 4.75 15.38
N LYS A 266 -28.73 3.76 14.61
CA LYS A 266 -29.43 2.49 14.37
C LYS A 266 -29.43 1.58 15.61
N HIS A 267 -28.27 1.40 16.24
CA HIS A 267 -28.09 0.41 17.30
C HIS A 267 -28.20 0.97 18.72
N ARG A 268 -28.30 2.30 18.85
CA ARG A 268 -28.33 3.03 20.12
C ARG A 268 -27.15 2.68 21.04
N SER A 269 -26.06 2.13 20.52
CA SER A 269 -24.86 1.79 21.27
C SER A 269 -23.65 1.79 20.36
N TRP A 270 -22.46 1.95 20.96
CA TRP A 270 -21.19 1.84 20.26
C TRP A 270 -20.41 0.61 20.75
N GLY A 271 -20.32 0.38 22.06
CA GLY A 271 -19.48 -0.69 22.62
C GLY A 271 -20.12 -2.09 22.68
N ARG A 272 -21.46 -2.20 22.66
CA ARG A 272 -22.17 -3.49 22.89
C ARG A 272 -21.80 -4.62 21.93
N VAL A 273 -21.49 -4.29 20.68
CA VAL A 273 -21.09 -5.27 19.64
C VAL A 273 -19.58 -5.31 19.42
N SER A 274 -18.79 -4.78 20.35
CA SER A 274 -17.33 -4.78 20.22
C SER A 274 -16.74 -6.15 20.57
N GLU A 275 -15.57 -6.44 19.99
CA GLU A 275 -14.80 -7.65 20.26
C GLU A 275 -14.18 -7.68 21.67
N GLN A 276 -14.36 -6.64 22.49
CA GLN A 276 -13.79 -6.56 23.85
C GLN A 276 -14.24 -7.72 24.74
N GLY A 277 -15.48 -8.20 24.59
CA GLY A 277 -15.98 -9.38 25.32
C GLY A 277 -15.24 -10.66 24.93
N ILE A 278 -14.95 -10.83 23.63
CA ILE A 278 -14.20 -11.97 23.10
C ILE A 278 -12.74 -11.92 23.59
N GLU A 279 -12.12 -10.73 23.58
CA GLU A 279 -10.74 -10.58 24.08
C GLU A 279 -10.62 -10.85 25.59
N HIS A 280 -11.65 -10.54 26.38
CA HIS A 280 -11.71 -10.96 27.77
C HIS A 280 -11.77 -12.49 27.89
N ALA A 281 -12.64 -13.14 27.09
CA ALA A 281 -12.74 -14.59 27.04
C ALA A 281 -11.41 -15.26 26.66
N HIS A 282 -10.67 -14.70 25.69
CA HIS A 282 -9.33 -15.16 25.33
C HIS A 282 -8.35 -15.13 26.52
N SER A 283 -8.40 -14.07 27.34
CA SER A 283 -7.57 -13.96 28.54
C SER A 283 -7.87 -15.07 29.54
N ASP A 284 -9.15 -15.36 29.79
CA ASP A 284 -9.56 -16.43 30.70
C ASP A 284 -9.21 -17.82 30.15
N PHE A 285 -9.37 -18.03 28.85
CA PHE A 285 -8.94 -19.25 28.17
C PHE A 285 -7.42 -19.48 28.30
N LYS A 286 -6.61 -18.41 28.26
CA LYS A 286 -5.16 -18.49 28.46
C LYS A 286 -4.81 -18.87 29.91
N LYS A 287 -5.53 -18.32 30.90
CA LYS A 287 -5.34 -18.70 32.32
C LYS A 287 -5.67 -20.18 32.54
N LEU A 288 -6.79 -20.65 31.99
CA LEU A 288 -7.19 -22.05 32.06
C LEU A 288 -6.14 -22.97 31.40
N ASN A 289 -5.54 -22.56 30.28
CA ASN A 289 -4.49 -23.34 29.63
C ASN A 289 -3.27 -23.57 30.51
N ILE A 290 -2.88 -22.55 31.29
CA ILE A 290 -1.78 -22.63 32.25
C ILE A 290 -2.18 -23.50 33.44
N LEU A 291 -3.37 -23.29 34.01
CA LEU A 291 -3.87 -24.06 35.14
C LEU A 291 -3.97 -25.56 34.83
N LEU A 292 -4.48 -25.89 33.64
CA LEU A 292 -4.65 -27.26 33.15
C LEU A 292 -3.43 -27.77 32.38
N ALA A 293 -2.29 -27.08 32.44
CA ALA A 293 -1.05 -27.53 31.81
C ALA A 293 -0.60 -28.94 32.28
N PRO A 294 -0.77 -29.34 33.57
CA PRO A 294 -0.41 -30.68 34.02
C PRO A 294 -1.26 -31.81 33.42
N MET A 295 -2.45 -31.51 32.89
CA MET A 295 -3.32 -32.52 32.28
C MET A 295 -2.81 -32.92 30.89
N LYS A 296 -2.14 -34.07 30.82
CA LYS A 296 -1.54 -34.59 29.58
C LYS A 296 -2.55 -35.17 28.58
N ASN A 297 -3.71 -35.66 29.07
CA ASN A 297 -4.75 -36.20 28.19
C ASN A 297 -5.56 -35.03 27.58
N PRO A 298 -5.54 -34.85 26.24
CA PRO A 298 -6.19 -33.72 25.58
C PRO A 298 -7.72 -33.79 25.67
N ILE A 299 -8.30 -34.99 25.68
CA ILE A 299 -9.75 -35.17 25.79
C ILE A 299 -10.21 -34.74 27.18
N SER A 300 -9.55 -35.24 28.24
CA SER A 300 -9.85 -34.84 29.61
C SER A 300 -9.63 -33.34 29.84
N LYS A 301 -8.56 -32.78 29.24
CA LYS A 301 -8.31 -31.33 29.29
C LYS A 301 -9.44 -30.56 28.61
N GLY A 302 -9.92 -31.03 27.45
CA GLY A 302 -11.08 -30.45 26.75
C GLY A 302 -12.34 -30.44 27.60
N TYR A 303 -12.67 -31.55 28.28
CA TYR A 303 -13.81 -31.58 29.22
C TYR A 303 -13.62 -30.61 30.38
N ALA A 304 -12.44 -30.55 30.98
CA ALA A 304 -12.17 -29.59 32.06
C ALA A 304 -12.30 -28.12 31.60
N PHE A 305 -11.98 -27.81 30.35
CA PHE A 305 -12.26 -26.51 29.74
C PHE A 305 -13.76 -26.23 29.63
N LEU A 306 -14.53 -27.19 29.09
CA LEU A 306 -15.98 -27.06 28.95
C LEU A 306 -16.66 -26.88 30.31
N ASP A 307 -16.27 -27.67 31.32
CA ASP A 307 -16.82 -27.57 32.68
C ASP A 307 -16.51 -26.19 33.29
N ALA A 308 -15.28 -25.70 33.15
CA ALA A 308 -14.89 -24.38 33.65
C ALA A 308 -15.65 -23.24 32.96
N CYS A 309 -15.78 -23.29 31.63
CA CYS A 309 -16.53 -22.29 30.85
C CYS A 309 -18.04 -22.33 31.14
N THR A 310 -18.60 -23.54 31.32
CA THR A 310 -20.02 -23.73 31.67
C THR A 310 -20.29 -23.19 33.07
N GLY A 311 -19.43 -23.50 34.05
CA GLY A 311 -19.56 -22.99 35.42
C GLY A 311 -19.42 -21.46 35.52
N ALA A 312 -18.69 -20.84 34.58
CA ALA A 312 -18.57 -19.40 34.46
C ALA A 312 -19.62 -18.76 33.52
N ASN A 313 -20.63 -19.52 33.07
CA ASN A 313 -21.72 -19.09 32.21
C ASN A 313 -21.31 -18.46 30.87
N PHE A 314 -20.16 -18.85 30.30
CA PHE A 314 -19.76 -18.38 28.96
C PHE A 314 -20.71 -18.89 27.85
N LEU A 315 -21.43 -19.98 28.09
CA LEU A 315 -22.23 -20.70 27.10
C LEU A 315 -23.75 -20.58 27.32
N THR A 316 -24.18 -20.04 28.46
CA THR A 316 -25.59 -20.04 28.91
C THR A 316 -26.23 -18.65 28.96
N ASP A 317 -25.53 -17.61 28.50
CA ASP A 317 -26.13 -16.28 28.31
C ASP A 317 -26.92 -16.25 26.97
N THR A 318 -28.02 -17.01 26.93
CA THR A 318 -29.03 -16.89 25.87
C THR A 318 -29.81 -15.60 26.11
N GLY A 319 -29.36 -14.52 25.45
CA GLY A 319 -29.83 -13.15 25.65
C GLY A 319 -31.31 -12.88 25.36
N GLU A 320 -32.22 -13.40 26.18
CA GLU A 320 -33.61 -12.91 26.22
C GLU A 320 -33.65 -11.45 26.71
N ASP A 321 -32.70 -11.02 27.56
CA ASP A 321 -32.61 -9.65 28.07
C ASP A 321 -31.76 -8.69 27.22
N CYS A 322 -31.17 -9.14 26.11
CA CYS A 322 -30.41 -8.25 25.21
C CYS A 322 -31.31 -7.45 24.23
N ASN A 323 -32.63 -7.68 24.23
CA ASN A 323 -33.60 -7.08 23.32
C ASN A 323 -34.71 -6.25 24.00
N THR A 324 -34.56 -5.86 25.27
CA THR A 324 -35.44 -4.87 25.93
C THR A 324 -34.65 -3.62 26.33
#